data_AF-A0A397GN69-F1
#
_entry.id   AF-A0A397GN69-F1
#
_cell.length_a   1.000
_cell.length_b   1.000
_cell.length_c   1.000
_cell.angle_alpha   90.00
_cell.angle_beta   90.00
_cell.angle_gamma   90.00
#
_symmetry.space_group_name_H-M   'P 1'
#
loop_
_entity.id
_entity.type
_entity.pdbx_description
1 polymer ?
#
loop_
_entity_poly.entity_id
_entity_poly.type
_entity_poly.pdbx_seq_one_letter_code
_entity_poly.pdbx_strand_id
1 'polypeptide(L)'
;MKRERSPSPNEQEQETPRKRININEMKSVGTQTDIPETYHMLYEMKRKQETDYKGRCERTRGKDRRLERVADCLEAFLCFAEAAYHQHKAYKAGYPYAAFMNPDTYFENVYRCLKGQPPHLIGMFKYLHATTIKLYYDRERERCIQLLEEYHETFLKKLGEDPSGGIEIQEEYDGRIDSITEELNFCNEKIYNLVLLFEAAKEYTGNQDLDIDNSLEARIYAQDQLNSWRIKKEVKPVAF
;
A
#
# COMPACT_ATOMS: atom_id res chain seq x y z
N MET A 1 22.52 10.59 -84.45
CA MET A 1 23.85 10.10 -84.01
C MET A 1 24.17 10.73 -82.65
N LYS A 2 24.56 9.88 -81.68
CA LYS A 2 25.15 10.12 -80.33
C LYS A 2 24.24 10.64 -79.18
N ARG A 3 24.43 10.01 -78.01
CA ARG A 3 23.56 9.88 -76.82
C ARG A 3 24.03 10.70 -75.59
N GLU A 4 23.05 11.09 -74.77
CA GLU A 4 22.91 11.15 -73.29
C GLU A 4 24.02 11.70 -72.35
N ARG A 5 23.62 12.57 -71.40
CA ARG A 5 23.33 12.23 -69.97
C ARG A 5 22.81 13.45 -69.17
N SER A 6 21.88 13.22 -68.24
CA SER A 6 21.39 14.13 -67.17
C SER A 6 22.19 13.94 -65.86
N PRO A 7 22.20 14.89 -64.90
CA PRO A 7 21.27 14.86 -63.74
C PRO A 7 20.86 16.26 -63.16
N SER A 8 20.08 16.28 -62.06
CA SER A 8 19.40 17.41 -61.34
C SER A 8 19.64 17.29 -59.80
N PRO A 9 19.12 18.11 -58.84
CA PRO A 9 18.82 19.56 -58.71
C PRO A 9 19.49 20.21 -57.45
N ASN A 10 19.36 21.55 -57.22
CA ASN A 10 18.97 22.14 -55.91
C ASN A 10 18.82 23.70 -55.88
N GLU A 11 17.75 24.14 -55.17
CA GLU A 11 17.61 25.29 -54.22
C GLU A 11 17.81 26.76 -54.70
N GLN A 12 17.08 27.81 -54.28
CA GLN A 12 16.24 28.08 -53.09
C GLN A 12 15.33 29.33 -53.34
N GLU A 13 14.12 29.34 -52.77
CA GLU A 13 13.04 30.36 -52.91
C GLU A 13 13.00 31.40 -51.77
N GLN A 14 12.40 32.57 -52.09
CA GLN A 14 12.33 33.82 -51.32
C GLN A 14 11.16 33.90 -50.29
N GLU A 15 11.38 34.73 -49.26
CA GLU A 15 10.51 35.03 -48.11
C GLU A 15 9.28 35.91 -48.41
N THR A 16 8.22 35.75 -47.59
CA THR A 16 7.26 36.82 -47.23
C THR A 16 6.90 36.74 -45.73
N PRO A 17 6.54 37.87 -45.07
CA PRO A 17 6.65 38.01 -43.62
C PRO A 17 5.44 37.45 -42.86
N ARG A 18 5.68 36.48 -41.96
CA ARG A 18 4.68 35.95 -41.02
C ARG A 18 4.63 36.76 -39.72
N LYS A 19 3.44 37.23 -39.34
CA LYS A 19 3.12 37.74 -37.99
C LYS A 19 3.55 36.71 -36.94
N ARG A 20 4.48 37.08 -36.05
CA ARG A 20 4.82 36.28 -34.86
C ARG A 20 3.63 36.26 -33.91
N ILE A 21 2.92 35.14 -33.87
CA ILE A 21 2.04 34.79 -32.75
C ILE A 21 2.96 34.42 -31.60
N ASN A 22 2.84 35.14 -30.49
CA ASN A 22 3.58 34.86 -29.27
C ASN A 22 3.02 33.57 -28.65
N ILE A 23 3.71 32.45 -28.86
CA ILE A 23 3.40 31.16 -28.23
C ILE A 23 3.99 31.21 -26.82
N ASN A 24 3.35 31.96 -25.94
CA ASN A 24 3.61 31.95 -24.50
C ASN A 24 2.39 32.53 -23.79
N GLU A 25 1.26 31.82 -23.89
CA GLU A 25 0.14 31.89 -22.94
C GLU A 25 -0.97 30.91 -23.37
N MET A 26 -0.64 29.62 -23.38
CA MET A 26 -1.63 28.61 -23.04
C MET A 26 -1.14 27.96 -21.75
N LYS A 27 -1.42 28.62 -20.63
CA LYS A 27 -1.51 27.92 -19.35
C LYS A 27 -2.66 26.93 -19.52
N SER A 28 -2.34 25.71 -19.92
CA SER A 28 -3.25 24.60 -19.71
C SER A 28 -3.50 24.54 -18.21
N VAL A 29 -4.70 24.89 -17.79
CA VAL A 29 -5.22 24.57 -16.46
C VAL A 29 -5.44 23.05 -16.46
N GLY A 30 -4.35 22.30 -16.48
CA GLY A 30 -4.33 20.94 -15.99
C GLY A 30 -4.02 21.08 -14.52
N THR A 31 -5.01 20.85 -13.66
CA THR A 31 -4.78 20.59 -12.25
C THR A 31 -3.72 19.51 -12.18
N GLN A 32 -2.50 19.89 -11.84
CA GLN A 32 -1.44 19.00 -11.44
C GLN A 32 -1.92 18.46 -10.10
N THR A 33 -2.72 17.39 -10.13
CA THR A 33 -3.21 16.76 -8.90
C THR A 33 -1.97 16.36 -8.14
N ASP A 34 -1.82 16.93 -6.95
CA ASP A 34 -0.66 16.67 -6.13
C ASP A 34 -0.60 15.15 -5.82
N ILE A 35 0.60 14.58 -5.94
CA ILE A 35 0.82 13.12 -5.89
C ILE A 35 0.37 12.53 -4.53
N PRO A 36 0.67 13.16 -3.37
CA PRO A 36 0.20 12.71 -2.07
C PRO A 36 -1.33 12.68 -1.99
N GLU A 37 -2.00 13.71 -2.52
CA GLU A 37 -3.45 13.88 -2.56
C GLU A 37 -4.10 12.80 -3.42
N THR A 38 -3.48 12.44 -4.54
CA THR A 38 -3.96 11.36 -5.40
C THR A 38 -3.95 10.03 -4.66
N TYR A 39 -2.87 9.71 -3.94
CA TYR A 39 -2.81 8.50 -3.13
C TYR A 39 -3.76 8.55 -1.93
N HIS A 40 -3.93 9.72 -1.30
CA HIS A 40 -4.89 9.90 -0.21
C HIS A 40 -6.33 9.66 -0.69
N MET A 41 -6.71 10.19 -1.86
CA MET A 41 -8.02 9.93 -2.46
C MET A 41 -8.25 8.45 -2.76
N LEU A 42 -7.24 7.74 -3.26
CA LEU A 42 -7.31 6.30 -3.50
C LEU A 42 -7.45 5.54 -2.17
N TYR A 43 -6.73 5.94 -1.12
CA TYR A 43 -6.90 5.41 0.23
C TYR A 43 -8.35 5.55 0.71
N GLU A 44 -8.94 6.75 0.67
CA GLU A 44 -10.32 7.00 1.09
C GLU A 44 -11.34 6.18 0.29
N MET A 45 -11.16 6.12 -1.04
CA MET A 45 -12.00 5.33 -1.91
C MET A 45 -11.98 3.84 -1.53
N LYS A 46 -10.80 3.28 -1.28
CA LYS A 46 -10.63 1.88 -0.90
C LYS A 46 -11.12 1.57 0.51
N ARG A 47 -10.96 2.49 1.46
CA ARG A 47 -11.57 2.41 2.80
C ARG A 47 -13.09 2.34 2.73
N LYS A 48 -13.69 3.16 1.88
CA LYS A 48 -15.14 3.15 1.67
C LYS A 48 -15.60 1.82 1.08
N GLN A 49 -14.94 1.35 0.03
CA GLN A 49 -15.24 0.05 -0.59
C GLN A 49 -15.12 -1.10 0.42
N GLU A 50 -14.05 -1.11 1.23
CA GLU A 50 -13.85 -2.09 2.30
C GLU A 50 -15.05 -2.14 3.26
N THR A 51 -15.50 -0.96 3.71
CA THR A 51 -16.67 -0.84 4.60
C THR A 51 -17.94 -1.37 3.95
N ASP A 52 -18.16 -1.07 2.66
CA ASP A 52 -19.31 -1.54 1.90
C ASP A 52 -19.32 -3.07 1.78
N TYR A 53 -18.18 -3.67 1.43
CA TYR A 53 -18.00 -5.13 1.36
C TYR A 53 -18.23 -5.80 2.72
N LYS A 54 -17.65 -5.26 3.78
CA LYS A 54 -17.83 -5.76 5.15
C LYS A 54 -19.30 -5.72 5.57
N GLY A 55 -19.99 -4.61 5.34
CA GLY A 55 -21.41 -4.47 5.64
C GLY A 55 -22.30 -5.44 4.85
N ARG A 56 -21.93 -5.76 3.59
CA ARG A 56 -22.65 -6.79 2.82
C ARG A 56 -22.41 -8.20 3.36
N CYS A 57 -21.18 -8.51 3.77
CA CYS A 57 -20.86 -9.78 4.42
C CYS A 57 -21.69 -10.00 5.70
N GLU A 58 -21.85 -8.96 6.53
CA GLU A 58 -22.63 -8.99 7.77
C GLU A 58 -24.15 -9.13 7.53
N ARG A 59 -24.69 -8.47 6.49
CA ARG A 59 -26.11 -8.53 6.13
C ARG A 59 -26.51 -9.83 5.44
N THR A 60 -25.57 -10.49 4.79
CA THR A 60 -25.86 -11.69 4.01
C THR A 60 -26.15 -12.87 4.95
N ARG A 61 -27.40 -13.36 4.93
CA ARG A 61 -27.86 -14.47 5.77
C ARG A 61 -28.29 -15.66 4.91
N GLY A 62 -28.33 -16.85 5.52
CA GLY A 62 -28.75 -18.09 4.87
C GLY A 62 -27.60 -18.96 4.35
N LYS A 63 -27.87 -20.28 4.21
CA LYS A 63 -26.88 -21.25 3.74
C LYS A 63 -26.53 -21.05 2.27
N ASP A 64 -27.51 -20.66 1.46
CA ASP A 64 -27.35 -20.52 -0.01
C ASP A 64 -26.47 -19.34 -0.42
N ARG A 65 -26.29 -18.36 0.48
CA ARG A 65 -25.44 -17.18 0.26
C ARG A 65 -24.07 -17.29 0.92
N ARG A 66 -23.64 -18.51 1.26
CA ARG A 66 -22.31 -18.73 1.87
C ARG A 66 -21.18 -18.27 0.94
N LEU A 67 -21.27 -18.57 -0.36
CA LEU A 67 -20.22 -18.23 -1.31
C LEU A 67 -20.15 -16.71 -1.56
N GLU A 68 -21.29 -16.02 -1.60
CA GLU A 68 -21.35 -14.56 -1.67
C GLU A 68 -20.67 -13.91 -0.45
N ARG A 69 -20.91 -14.42 0.76
CA ARG A 69 -20.20 -13.94 1.96
C ARG A 69 -18.70 -14.14 1.91
N VAL A 70 -18.25 -15.30 1.43
CA VAL A 70 -16.81 -15.55 1.27
C VAL A 70 -16.24 -14.54 0.28
N ALA A 71 -16.90 -14.33 -0.86
CA ALA A 71 -16.47 -13.33 -1.83
C ALA A 71 -16.41 -11.92 -1.24
N ASP A 72 -17.46 -11.46 -0.55
CA ASP A 72 -17.51 -10.14 0.06
C ASP A 72 -16.45 -9.96 1.15
N CYS A 73 -16.21 -10.99 1.97
CA CYS A 73 -15.18 -10.96 3.00
C CYS A 73 -13.77 -10.86 2.40
N LEU A 74 -13.51 -11.57 1.30
CA LEU A 74 -12.22 -11.53 0.61
C LEU A 74 -12.00 -10.21 -0.14
N GLU A 75 -13.04 -9.62 -0.70
CA GLU A 75 -12.99 -8.28 -1.30
C GLU A 75 -12.78 -7.17 -0.28
N ALA A 76 -13.46 -7.26 0.88
CA ALA A 76 -13.22 -6.33 1.97
C ALA A 76 -11.73 -6.31 2.32
N PHE A 77 -11.11 -7.50 2.38
CA PHE A 77 -9.69 -7.61 2.66
C PHE A 77 -8.80 -7.08 1.52
N LEU A 78 -9.10 -7.36 0.25
CA LEU A 78 -8.39 -6.74 -0.88
C LEU A 78 -8.45 -5.21 -0.79
N CYS A 79 -9.63 -4.64 -0.54
CA CYS A 79 -9.81 -3.20 -0.37
C CYS A 79 -9.04 -2.66 0.84
N PHE A 80 -8.99 -3.40 1.95
CA PHE A 80 -8.18 -3.03 3.12
C PHE A 80 -6.69 -2.96 2.76
N ALA A 81 -6.16 -3.99 2.10
CA ALA A 81 -4.75 -4.04 1.72
C ALA A 81 -4.39 -2.96 0.69
N GLU A 82 -5.28 -2.68 -0.26
CA GLU A 82 -5.13 -1.55 -1.19
C GLU A 82 -5.14 -0.20 -0.47
N ALA A 83 -6.05 0.00 0.48
CA ALA A 83 -6.08 1.21 1.28
C ALA A 83 -4.78 1.39 2.07
N ALA A 84 -4.29 0.34 2.74
CA ALA A 84 -3.03 0.37 3.49
C ALA A 84 -1.84 0.74 2.59
N TYR A 85 -1.77 0.16 1.38
CA TYR A 85 -0.76 0.51 0.38
C TYR A 85 -0.84 1.99 -0.04
N HIS A 86 -2.04 2.48 -0.35
CA HIS A 86 -2.22 3.87 -0.77
C HIS A 86 -1.94 4.87 0.35
N GLN A 87 -2.30 4.54 1.59
CA GLN A 87 -1.93 5.31 2.77
C GLN A 87 -0.40 5.44 2.89
N HIS A 88 0.31 4.33 2.73
CA HIS A 88 1.78 4.32 2.75
C HIS A 88 2.39 5.15 1.63
N LYS A 89 1.86 5.05 0.40
CA LYS A 89 2.34 5.85 -0.74
C LYS A 89 2.06 7.35 -0.56
N ALA A 90 0.90 7.72 -0.04
CA ALA A 90 0.57 9.11 0.28
C ALA A 90 1.53 9.67 1.34
N TYR A 91 1.79 8.90 2.40
CA TYR A 91 2.74 9.30 3.45
C TYR A 91 4.17 9.49 2.91
N LYS A 92 4.70 8.52 2.16
CA LYS A 92 6.05 8.65 1.57
C LYS A 92 6.14 9.81 0.57
N ALA A 93 5.01 10.26 0.01
CA ALA A 93 4.92 11.45 -0.84
C ALA A 93 4.80 12.77 -0.04
N GLY A 94 4.56 12.73 1.27
CA GLY A 94 4.48 13.91 2.14
C GLY A 94 3.10 14.17 2.74
N TYR A 95 2.10 13.31 2.51
CA TYR A 95 0.78 13.47 3.12
C TYR A 95 0.82 13.21 4.63
N PRO A 96 0.31 14.12 5.48
CA PRO A 96 0.36 13.95 6.91
C PRO A 96 -0.68 12.93 7.40
N TYR A 97 -0.21 11.83 7.97
CA TYR A 97 -1.07 10.86 8.67
C TYR A 97 -0.69 10.78 10.14
N ALA A 98 -1.69 10.95 11.02
CA ALA A 98 -1.53 10.77 12.46
C ALA A 98 -1.42 9.29 12.86
N ALA A 99 -2.11 8.40 12.14
CA ALA A 99 -2.12 6.97 12.40
C ALA A 99 -2.31 6.16 11.12
N PHE A 100 -1.77 4.95 11.10
CA PHE A 100 -1.90 3.99 10.01
C PHE A 100 -2.98 2.95 10.31
N MET A 101 -3.51 2.34 9.25
CA MET A 101 -4.44 1.22 9.37
C MET A 101 -3.74 0.03 10.04
N ASN A 102 -4.11 -0.27 11.29
CA ASN A 102 -3.60 -1.43 12.01
C ASN A 102 -4.31 -2.72 11.53
N PRO A 103 -3.56 -3.71 11.01
CA PRO A 103 -4.15 -4.90 10.41
C PRO A 103 -4.35 -6.06 11.42
N ASP A 104 -3.84 -5.98 12.67
CA ASP A 104 -3.79 -7.09 13.64
C ASP A 104 -5.13 -7.81 13.86
N THR A 105 -6.23 -7.07 13.98
CA THR A 105 -7.55 -7.64 14.29
C THR A 105 -8.37 -7.98 13.04
N TYR A 106 -7.86 -7.65 11.86
CA TYR A 106 -8.63 -7.75 10.62
C TYR A 106 -8.78 -9.20 10.15
N PHE A 107 -7.77 -10.03 10.40
CA PHE A 107 -7.59 -11.30 9.68
C PHE A 107 -8.27 -12.51 10.29
N GLU A 108 -8.67 -12.46 11.56
CA GLU A 108 -9.35 -13.58 12.20
C GLU A 108 -10.65 -13.96 11.46
N ASN A 109 -11.41 -12.94 11.05
CA ASN A 109 -12.65 -13.13 10.30
C ASN A 109 -12.38 -13.63 8.87
N VAL A 110 -11.31 -13.13 8.23
CA VAL A 110 -10.89 -13.56 6.88
C VAL A 110 -10.54 -15.05 6.89
N TYR A 111 -9.77 -15.51 7.87
CA TYR A 111 -9.40 -16.92 7.97
C TYR A 111 -10.58 -17.84 8.24
N ARG A 112 -11.57 -17.36 9.00
CA ARG A 112 -12.84 -18.08 9.17
C ARG A 112 -13.56 -18.28 7.83
N CYS A 113 -13.56 -17.28 6.95
CA CYS A 113 -14.13 -17.37 5.60
C CYS A 113 -13.32 -18.25 4.64
N LEU A 114 -12.00 -18.24 4.75
CA LEU A 114 -11.09 -19.06 3.94
C LEU A 114 -11.13 -20.55 4.30
N LYS A 115 -11.66 -20.93 5.47
CA LYS A 115 -11.72 -22.33 5.89
C LYS A 115 -12.52 -23.19 4.90
N GLY A 116 -11.84 -24.19 4.34
CA GLY A 116 -12.40 -25.12 3.35
C GLY A 116 -12.44 -24.59 1.92
N GLN A 117 -11.77 -23.47 1.64
CA GLN A 117 -11.56 -22.99 0.27
C GLN A 117 -10.35 -23.69 -0.40
N PRO A 118 -10.19 -23.57 -1.73
CA PRO A 118 -9.06 -24.18 -2.42
C PRO A 118 -7.71 -23.70 -1.85
N PRO A 119 -6.70 -24.58 -1.72
CA PRO A 119 -5.41 -24.24 -1.11
C PRO A 119 -4.77 -22.99 -1.72
N HIS A 120 -4.76 -22.88 -3.04
CA HIS A 120 -4.14 -21.75 -3.72
C HIS A 120 -4.81 -20.39 -3.41
N LEU A 121 -6.13 -20.36 -3.18
CA LEU A 121 -6.83 -19.15 -2.74
C LEU A 121 -6.41 -18.80 -1.31
N ILE A 122 -6.38 -19.79 -0.41
CA ILE A 122 -5.94 -19.61 0.97
C ILE A 122 -4.50 -19.07 0.99
N GLY A 123 -3.61 -19.67 0.20
CA GLY A 123 -2.21 -19.28 0.10
C GLY A 123 -2.03 -17.84 -0.35
N MET A 124 -2.72 -17.39 -1.41
CA MET A 124 -2.59 -16.00 -1.87
C MET A 124 -3.16 -14.98 -0.89
N PHE A 125 -4.22 -15.31 -0.16
CA PHE A 125 -4.72 -14.43 0.89
C PHE A 125 -3.83 -14.44 2.15
N LYS A 126 -3.12 -15.53 2.45
CA LYS A 126 -2.06 -15.54 3.47
C LYS A 126 -0.87 -14.69 3.04
N TYR A 127 -0.48 -14.74 1.77
CA TYR A 127 0.59 -13.90 1.22
C TYR A 127 0.22 -12.41 1.30
N LEU A 128 -1.01 -12.05 0.87
CA LEU A 128 -1.52 -10.68 1.01
C LEU A 128 -1.52 -10.21 2.47
N HIS A 129 -1.89 -11.09 3.40
CA HIS A 129 -1.87 -10.79 4.82
C HIS A 129 -0.43 -10.53 5.30
N ALA A 130 0.51 -11.43 4.99
CA ALA A 130 1.91 -11.27 5.39
C ALA A 130 2.51 -9.93 4.92
N THR A 131 2.31 -9.58 3.65
CA THR A 131 2.80 -8.31 3.09
C THR A 131 2.12 -7.08 3.69
N THR A 132 0.82 -7.17 4.04
CA THR A 132 0.07 -6.08 4.68
C THR A 132 0.54 -5.84 6.12
N ILE A 133 0.77 -6.90 6.90
CA ILE A 133 1.36 -6.75 8.25
C ILE A 133 2.78 -6.20 8.16
N LYS A 134 3.60 -6.73 7.23
CA LYS A 134 4.98 -6.25 7.04
C LYS A 134 5.00 -4.75 6.78
N LEU A 135 4.16 -4.28 5.84
CA LEU A 135 4.04 -2.86 5.50
C LEU A 135 3.70 -1.98 6.72
N TYR A 136 2.83 -2.46 7.61
CA TYR A 136 2.47 -1.75 8.83
C TYR A 136 3.61 -1.71 9.85
N TYR A 137 4.21 -2.87 10.19
CA TYR A 137 5.22 -2.93 11.24
C TYR A 137 6.60 -2.41 10.80
N ASP A 138 6.94 -2.48 9.52
CA ASP A 138 8.12 -1.77 9.01
C ASP A 138 7.98 -0.27 9.26
N ARG A 139 6.76 0.28 9.06
CA ARG A 139 6.48 1.69 9.34
C ARG A 139 6.51 1.99 10.83
N GLU A 140 5.87 1.19 11.67
CA GLU A 140 5.90 1.41 13.12
C GLU A 140 7.32 1.33 13.67
N ARG A 141 8.15 0.44 13.10
CA ARG A 141 9.59 0.39 13.38
C ARG A 141 10.32 1.66 12.92
N GLU A 142 10.07 2.16 11.71
CA GLU A 142 10.58 3.45 11.23
C GLU A 142 10.19 4.60 12.19
N ARG A 143 8.92 4.66 12.62
CA ARG A 143 8.41 5.64 13.58
C ARG A 143 9.15 5.60 14.91
N CYS A 144 9.35 4.40 15.46
CA CYS A 144 10.06 4.24 16.72
C CYS A 144 11.51 4.74 16.62
N ILE A 145 12.20 4.43 15.51
CA ILE A 145 13.57 4.92 15.27
C ILE A 145 13.60 6.46 15.23
N GLN A 146 12.65 7.09 14.52
CA GLN A 146 12.53 8.55 14.48
C GLN A 146 12.28 9.16 15.87
N LEU A 147 11.42 8.54 16.67
CA LEU A 147 11.14 9.01 18.03
C LEU A 147 12.39 8.90 18.94
N LEU A 148 13.21 7.85 18.79
CA LEU A 148 14.49 7.76 19.51
C LEU A 148 15.42 8.92 19.16
N GLU A 149 15.54 9.25 17.88
CA GLU A 149 16.34 10.39 17.41
C GLU A 149 15.82 11.72 17.97
N GLU A 150 14.51 11.96 17.88
CA GLU A 150 13.85 13.17 18.42
C GLU A 150 14.00 13.30 19.94
N TYR A 151 13.88 12.20 20.67
CA TYR A 151 14.06 12.18 22.13
C TYR A 151 15.51 12.46 22.51
N HIS A 152 16.48 11.93 21.77
CA HIS A 152 17.89 12.21 21.99
C HIS A 152 18.22 13.69 21.75
N GLU A 153 17.73 14.28 20.65
CA GLU A 153 17.91 15.71 20.38
C GLU A 153 17.25 16.59 21.46
N THR A 154 16.05 16.23 21.89
CA THR A 154 15.32 16.94 22.96
C THR A 154 16.07 16.85 24.29
N PHE A 155 16.63 15.68 24.62
CA PHE A 155 17.44 15.47 25.81
C PHE A 155 18.68 16.38 25.82
N LEU A 156 19.46 16.38 24.73
CA LEU A 156 20.65 17.23 24.61
C LEU A 156 20.31 18.71 24.73
N LYS A 157 19.19 19.14 24.12
CA LYS A 157 18.70 20.51 24.23
C LYS A 157 18.35 20.89 25.67
N LYS A 158 17.53 20.07 26.35
CA LYS A 158 17.14 20.31 27.75
C LYS A 158 18.35 20.38 28.67
N LEU A 159 19.31 19.46 28.52
CA LEU A 159 20.53 19.44 29.32
C LEU A 159 21.41 20.68 29.08
N GLY A 160 21.42 21.22 27.86
CA GLY A 160 22.10 22.47 27.53
C GLY A 160 21.41 23.71 28.11
N GLU A 161 20.08 23.70 28.20
CA GLU A 161 19.26 24.80 28.76
C GLU A 161 19.30 24.83 30.30
N ASP A 162 19.27 23.67 30.96
CA ASP A 162 19.40 23.53 32.42
C ASP A 162 20.31 22.36 32.81
N PRO A 163 21.63 22.59 32.92
CA PRO A 163 22.57 21.57 33.35
C PRO A 163 22.36 21.11 34.81
N SER A 164 21.68 21.92 35.63
CA SER A 164 21.48 21.63 37.06
C SER A 164 20.36 20.62 37.31
N GLY A 165 19.39 20.53 36.40
CA GLY A 165 18.32 19.53 36.37
C GLY A 165 18.72 18.16 35.78
N GLY A 166 20.02 17.90 35.56
CA GLY A 166 20.51 16.76 34.79
C GLY A 166 19.99 15.38 35.22
N ILE A 167 19.71 15.16 36.51
CA ILE A 167 19.16 13.89 37.01
C ILE A 167 17.71 13.70 36.53
N GLU A 168 16.85 14.70 36.73
CA GLU A 168 15.43 14.62 36.30
C GLU A 168 15.31 14.52 34.78
N ILE A 169 16.16 15.26 34.05
CA ILE A 169 16.20 15.22 32.58
C ILE A 169 16.64 13.83 32.08
N GLN A 170 17.59 13.20 32.76
CA GLN A 170 18.05 11.84 32.44
C GLN A 170 16.97 10.80 32.73
N GLU A 171 16.32 10.85 33.90
CA GLU A 171 15.24 9.91 34.26
C GLU A 171 14.06 9.99 33.28
N GLU A 172 13.67 11.20 32.84
CA GLU A 172 12.64 11.39 31.81
C GLU A 172 13.06 10.78 30.47
N TYR A 173 14.32 10.97 30.08
CA TYR A 173 14.87 10.41 28.84
C TYR A 173 14.90 8.89 28.89
N ASP A 174 15.44 8.30 29.94
CA ASP A 174 15.55 6.85 30.10
C ASP A 174 14.17 6.18 30.06
N GLY A 175 13.17 6.74 30.76
CA GLY A 175 11.80 6.22 30.71
C GLY A 175 11.17 6.26 29.31
N ARG A 176 11.48 7.28 28.51
CA ARG A 176 11.03 7.36 27.11
C ARG A 176 11.75 6.34 26.22
N ILE A 177 13.06 6.17 26.41
CA ILE A 177 13.87 5.18 25.67
C ILE A 177 13.40 3.76 25.96
N ASP A 178 13.14 3.43 27.22
CA ASP A 178 12.63 2.12 27.63
C ASP A 178 11.29 1.82 26.94
N SER A 179 10.35 2.78 26.98
CA SER A 179 9.05 2.63 26.32
C SER A 179 9.15 2.40 24.81
N ILE A 180 10.02 3.15 24.10
CA ILE A 180 10.19 2.97 22.65
C ILE A 180 10.96 1.67 22.33
N THR A 181 11.87 1.26 23.19
CA THR A 181 12.58 -0.01 23.04
C THR A 181 11.63 -1.20 23.16
N GLU A 182 10.66 -1.14 24.08
CA GLU A 182 9.57 -2.13 24.17
C GLU A 182 8.72 -2.15 22.88
N GLU A 183 8.33 -0.99 22.34
CA GLU A 183 7.59 -0.90 21.08
C GLU A 183 8.39 -1.48 19.89
N LEU A 184 9.70 -1.21 19.81
CA LEU A 184 10.59 -1.76 18.79
C LEU A 184 10.68 -3.29 18.87
N ASN A 185 10.84 -3.82 20.08
CA ASN A 185 10.88 -5.26 20.31
C ASN A 185 9.57 -5.93 19.88
N PHE A 186 8.43 -5.30 20.20
CA PHE A 186 7.12 -5.75 19.74
C PHE A 186 7.01 -5.76 18.20
N CYS A 187 7.47 -4.69 17.54
CA CYS A 187 7.50 -4.63 16.07
C CYS A 187 8.37 -5.75 15.48
N ASN A 188 9.56 -5.99 16.04
CA ASN A 188 10.46 -7.03 15.59
C ASN A 188 9.85 -8.42 15.75
N GLU A 189 9.17 -8.70 16.87
CA GLU A 189 8.47 -9.96 17.10
C GLU A 189 7.36 -10.17 16.07
N LYS A 190 6.59 -9.11 15.79
CA LYS A 190 5.52 -9.15 14.78
C LYS A 190 6.07 -9.45 13.40
N ILE A 191 7.15 -8.80 13.00
CA ILE A 191 7.82 -9.05 11.71
C ILE A 191 8.38 -10.48 11.67
N TYR A 192 8.98 -10.97 12.75
CA TYR A 192 9.49 -12.34 12.83
C TYR A 192 8.36 -13.38 12.65
N ASN A 193 7.22 -13.16 13.29
CA ASN A 193 6.05 -14.04 13.16
C ASN A 193 5.48 -14.08 11.73
N LEU A 194 5.80 -13.09 10.88
CA LEU A 194 5.40 -13.12 9.47
C LEU A 194 6.09 -14.20 8.67
N VAL A 195 7.29 -14.61 9.06
CA VAL A 195 8.02 -15.69 8.35
C VAL A 195 7.20 -16.96 8.35
N LEU A 196 6.56 -17.30 9.48
CA LEU A 196 5.70 -18.48 9.59
C LEU A 196 4.46 -18.37 8.70
N LEU A 197 3.84 -17.19 8.67
CA LEU A 197 2.68 -16.94 7.82
C LEU A 197 3.03 -17.01 6.32
N PHE A 198 4.19 -16.44 5.96
CA PHE A 198 4.69 -16.38 4.61
C PHE A 198 5.11 -17.75 4.08
N GLU A 199 5.81 -18.55 4.87
CA GLU A 199 6.13 -19.95 4.51
C GLU A 199 4.86 -20.79 4.37
N ALA A 200 3.86 -20.58 5.24
CA ALA A 200 2.56 -21.21 5.05
C ALA A 200 1.85 -20.73 3.77
N ALA A 201 2.06 -19.49 3.32
CA ALA A 201 1.52 -19.04 2.03
C ALA A 201 2.18 -19.78 0.85
N LYS A 202 3.51 -19.94 0.90
CA LYS A 202 4.27 -20.70 -0.10
C LYS A 202 3.83 -22.15 -0.18
N GLU A 203 3.68 -22.83 0.95
CA GLU A 203 3.20 -24.22 0.99
C GLU A 203 1.84 -24.37 0.27
N TYR A 204 0.89 -23.48 0.56
CA TYR A 204 -0.46 -23.51 -0.02
C TYR A 204 -0.51 -23.15 -1.50
N THR A 205 0.52 -22.48 -2.02
CA THR A 205 0.67 -22.08 -3.42
C THR A 205 1.58 -23.01 -4.21
N GLY A 206 2.05 -24.11 -3.60
CA GLY A 206 2.94 -25.08 -4.26
C GLY A 206 4.39 -24.62 -4.33
N ASN A 207 4.85 -23.89 -3.31
CA ASN A 207 6.18 -23.29 -3.22
C ASN A 207 6.49 -22.33 -4.37
N GLN A 208 5.48 -21.54 -4.77
CA GLN A 208 5.69 -20.44 -5.69
C GLN A 208 6.76 -19.49 -5.13
N ASP A 209 7.59 -18.95 -6.03
CA ASP A 209 8.54 -17.90 -5.68
C ASP A 209 7.75 -16.61 -5.42
N LEU A 210 7.67 -16.23 -4.15
CA LEU A 210 6.94 -15.06 -3.65
C LEU A 210 7.94 -14.12 -2.98
N ASP A 211 7.67 -12.83 -3.02
CA ASP A 211 8.47 -11.82 -2.34
C ASP A 211 7.66 -11.13 -1.23
N ILE A 212 8.09 -11.27 0.02
CA ILE A 212 7.41 -10.69 1.17
C ILE A 212 7.43 -9.15 1.16
N ASP A 213 8.33 -8.52 0.41
CA ASP A 213 8.41 -7.07 0.25
C ASP A 213 7.47 -6.54 -0.85
N ASN A 214 6.94 -7.42 -1.70
CA ASN A 214 6.14 -7.05 -2.86
C ASN A 214 4.63 -6.99 -2.58
N SER A 215 4.20 -6.00 -1.80
CA SER A 215 2.77 -5.75 -1.50
C SER A 215 1.88 -5.48 -2.73
N LEU A 216 2.45 -5.03 -3.86
CA LEU A 216 1.69 -4.83 -5.09
C LEU A 216 1.38 -6.18 -5.76
N GLU A 217 2.38 -7.04 -5.90
CA GLU A 217 2.23 -8.38 -6.46
C GLU A 217 1.27 -9.23 -5.63
N ALA A 218 1.39 -9.21 -4.30
CA ALA A 218 0.49 -9.93 -3.42
C ALA A 218 -0.99 -9.59 -3.64
N ARG A 219 -1.29 -8.30 -3.92
CA ARG A 219 -2.65 -7.84 -4.24
C ARG A 219 -3.13 -8.37 -5.58
N ILE A 220 -2.29 -8.27 -6.62
CA ILE A 220 -2.63 -8.75 -7.96
C ILE A 220 -2.93 -10.25 -7.91
N TYR A 221 -2.07 -11.05 -7.29
CA TYR A 221 -2.28 -12.50 -7.18
C TYR A 221 -3.51 -12.86 -6.34
N ALA A 222 -3.76 -12.19 -5.22
CA ALA A 222 -4.96 -12.43 -4.44
C ALA A 222 -6.25 -12.09 -5.21
N GLN A 223 -6.25 -10.99 -5.96
CA GLN A 223 -7.37 -10.59 -6.82
C GLN A 223 -7.62 -11.62 -7.93
N ASP A 224 -6.56 -12.08 -8.61
CA ASP A 224 -6.67 -13.06 -9.69
C ASP A 224 -7.19 -14.41 -9.19
N GLN A 225 -6.74 -14.85 -8.02
CA GLN A 225 -7.25 -16.07 -7.39
C GLN A 225 -8.70 -15.93 -6.95
N LEU A 226 -9.11 -14.77 -6.42
CA LEU A 226 -10.50 -14.52 -6.07
C LEU A 226 -11.41 -14.54 -7.32
N ASN A 227 -10.98 -13.88 -8.40
CA ASN A 227 -11.72 -13.85 -9.66
C ASN A 227 -11.85 -15.26 -10.26
N SER A 228 -10.76 -16.01 -10.28
CA SER A 228 -10.75 -17.41 -10.75
C SER A 228 -11.67 -18.30 -9.91
N TRP A 229 -11.68 -18.10 -8.58
CA TRP A 229 -12.55 -18.84 -7.68
C TRP A 229 -14.03 -18.50 -7.91
N ARG A 230 -14.36 -17.22 -8.10
CA ARG A 230 -15.74 -16.78 -8.39
C ARG A 230 -16.31 -17.42 -9.64
N ILE A 231 -15.53 -17.41 -10.72
CA ILE A 231 -15.93 -18.02 -12.00
C ILE A 231 -16.25 -19.51 -11.80
N LYS A 232 -15.36 -20.25 -11.12
CA LYS A 232 -15.55 -21.68 -10.83
C LYS A 232 -16.73 -21.97 -9.91
N LYS A 233 -17.13 -21.02 -9.07
CA LYS A 233 -18.23 -21.13 -8.11
C LYS A 233 -19.52 -20.46 -8.56
N GLU A 234 -19.53 -19.92 -9.78
CA GLU A 234 -20.66 -19.17 -10.36
C GLU A 234 -21.15 -18.02 -9.45
N VAL A 235 -20.23 -17.43 -8.69
CA VAL A 235 -20.52 -16.27 -7.85
C VAL A 235 -20.42 -15.04 -8.72
N LYS A 236 -21.53 -14.28 -8.83
CA LYS A 236 -21.57 -13.08 -9.66
C LYS A 236 -20.46 -12.10 -9.27
N PRO A 237 -19.70 -11.56 -10.23
CA PRO A 237 -18.78 -10.46 -9.96
C PRO A 237 -19.58 -9.26 -9.46
N VAL A 238 -18.96 -8.47 -8.59
CA VAL A 238 -19.57 -7.24 -8.10
C VAL A 238 -19.40 -6.19 -9.20
N ALA A 239 -20.52 -5.72 -9.76
CA ALA A 239 -20.52 -4.54 -10.61
C ALA A 239 -20.16 -3.33 -9.75
N PHE A 240 -19.13 -2.59 -10.17
CA PHE A 240 -18.79 -1.27 -9.64
C PHE A 240 -19.48 -0.19 -10.48
#